data_AF-R9SIY9-F1
#
_entry.id   AF-R9SIY9-F1
#
_cell.length_a   1.000
_cell.length_b   1.000
_cell.length_c   1.000
_cell.angle_alpha   90.00
_cell.angle_beta   90.00
_cell.angle_gamma   90.00
#
_symmetry.space_group_name_H-M   'P 1'
#
loop_
_entity.id
_entity.type
_entity.pdbx_description
1 polymer ?
#
loop_
_entity_poly.entity_id
_entity_poly.type
_entity_poly.pdbx_seq_one_letter_code
_entity_poly.pdbx_strand_id
1 'polypeptide(L)'
;MCVIVIKPPNTGVSREDIEAMYKQNPHGVGISYYDPKEDMLVWRKGLTDWDEIEEIIKELYPIEAIIHFRYGTSGPNNAEMCHPFPIGEENRLSGESKQLFYHNGELKSFEPENNSPYSDAYIFWKDVINHIDIPLTKEIVKWFDDGINKMAIHTTEGIQTVGEYYDWNGLKVSNLKFTRFLFEKSKPRKVLSFIKWKIVLRSIDGIINGFTKLKDKIE
;
A
#
# COMPACT_ATOMS: atom_id res chain seq x y z
N MET A 1 5.45 3.59 -5.96
CA MET A 1 4.17 4.28 -6.24
C MET A 1 3.24 3.87 -5.12
N CYS A 2 2.76 4.86 -4.37
CA CYS A 2 1.97 4.70 -3.16
C CYS A 2 0.70 3.86 -3.38
N VAL A 3 0.00 3.51 -2.30
CA VAL A 3 -1.33 2.90 -2.36
C VAL A 3 -2.28 3.70 -1.46
N ILE A 4 -3.38 4.19 -2.04
CA ILE A 4 -4.54 4.68 -1.29
C ILE A 4 -5.50 3.51 -1.17
N VAL A 5 -5.96 3.23 0.04
CA VAL A 5 -6.97 2.23 0.36
C VAL A 5 -8.16 2.95 0.96
N ILE A 6 -9.30 2.88 0.29
CA ILE A 6 -10.59 3.28 0.85
C ILE A 6 -11.21 2.02 1.42
N LYS A 7 -11.39 2.01 2.74
CA LYS A 7 -11.97 0.93 3.52
C LYS A 7 -13.42 1.33 3.87
N PRO A 8 -14.43 0.73 3.20
CA PRO A 8 -15.82 1.00 3.54
C PRO A 8 -16.17 0.55 4.97
N PRO A 9 -17.30 1.02 5.53
CA PRO A 9 -17.85 0.48 6.76
C PRO A 9 -18.00 -1.05 6.70
N ASN A 10 -17.89 -1.70 7.86
CA ASN A 10 -18.05 -3.15 8.01
C ASN A 10 -17.14 -4.00 7.10
N THR A 11 -16.03 -3.43 6.61
CA THR A 11 -15.03 -4.14 5.82
C THR A 11 -13.71 -4.18 6.58
N GLY A 12 -13.13 -5.36 6.75
CA GLY A 12 -11.80 -5.53 7.33
C GLY A 12 -10.71 -5.46 6.27
N VAL A 13 -9.50 -5.07 6.67
CA VAL A 13 -8.30 -5.20 5.84
C VAL A 13 -7.51 -6.40 6.37
N SER A 14 -7.21 -7.38 5.52
CA SER A 14 -6.49 -8.57 5.97
C SER A 14 -5.06 -8.22 6.38
N ARG A 15 -4.49 -8.97 7.33
CA ARG A 15 -3.10 -8.80 7.74
C ARG A 15 -2.15 -8.91 6.55
N GLU A 16 -2.41 -9.87 5.66
CA GLU A 16 -1.63 -10.12 4.47
C GLU A 16 -1.67 -8.93 3.50
N ASP A 17 -2.83 -8.30 3.33
CA ASP A 17 -2.98 -7.10 2.49
C ASP A 17 -2.23 -5.91 3.09
N ILE A 18 -2.37 -5.67 4.40
CA ILE A 18 -1.62 -4.62 5.12
C ILE A 18 -0.10 -4.85 4.95
N GLU A 19 0.36 -6.09 5.13
CA GLU A 19 1.77 -6.46 5.02
C GLU A 19 2.30 -6.23 3.60
N ALA A 20 1.52 -6.64 2.59
CA ALA A 20 1.88 -6.48 1.20
C ALA A 20 1.98 -5.00 0.80
N MET A 21 1.03 -4.19 1.23
CA MET A 21 1.01 -2.75 0.95
C MET A 21 2.15 -2.03 1.66
N TYR A 22 2.37 -2.32 2.96
CA TYR A 22 3.44 -1.70 3.74
C TYR A 22 4.84 -2.09 3.22
N LYS A 23 5.11 -3.37 2.98
CA LYS A 23 6.44 -3.82 2.51
C LYS A 23 6.84 -3.24 1.15
N GLN A 24 5.87 -2.93 0.30
CA GLN A 24 6.14 -2.30 -0.99
C GLN A 24 6.13 -0.76 -0.93
N ASN A 25 5.63 -0.19 0.16
CA ASN A 25 5.50 1.25 0.37
C ASN A 25 5.89 1.61 1.82
N PRO A 26 7.18 1.45 2.19
CA PRO A 26 7.61 1.51 3.58
C PRO A 26 7.94 2.93 4.07
N HIS A 27 7.73 3.98 3.27
CA HIS A 27 8.15 5.35 3.59
C HIS A 27 7.13 6.12 4.44
N GLY A 28 6.34 5.40 5.22
CA GLY A 28 5.33 5.94 6.14
C GLY A 28 3.89 5.59 5.75
N VAL A 29 3.02 5.52 6.77
CA VAL A 29 1.59 5.27 6.62
C VAL A 29 0.78 6.43 7.19
N GLY A 30 -0.27 6.77 6.47
CA GLY A 30 -1.31 7.72 6.85
C GLY A 30 -2.64 7.04 7.03
N ILE A 31 -3.40 7.40 8.06
CA ILE A 31 -4.70 6.82 8.37
C ILE A 31 -5.65 7.96 8.72
N SER A 32 -6.86 7.94 8.18
CA SER A 32 -7.97 8.75 8.69
C SER A 32 -9.27 7.98 8.74
N TYR A 33 -10.17 8.39 9.64
CA TYR A 33 -11.51 7.86 9.80
C TYR A 33 -12.46 8.95 10.27
N TYR A 34 -13.76 8.75 10.04
CA TYR A 34 -14.79 9.65 10.52
C TYR A 34 -15.18 9.34 11.96
N ASP A 35 -15.12 10.33 12.84
CA ASP A 35 -15.68 10.28 14.20
C ASP A 35 -17.07 10.95 14.21
N PRO A 36 -18.16 10.16 14.36
CA PRO A 36 -19.52 10.69 14.36
C PRO A 36 -19.87 11.47 15.63
N LYS A 37 -19.08 11.38 16.71
CA LYS A 37 -19.37 12.13 17.95
C LYS A 37 -19.02 13.60 17.82
N GLU A 38 -17.87 13.86 17.22
CA GLU A 38 -17.35 15.21 17.00
C GLU A 38 -17.74 15.76 15.62
N ASP A 39 -18.29 14.91 14.74
CA ASP A 39 -18.52 15.22 13.32
C ASP A 39 -17.20 15.65 12.65
N MET A 40 -16.10 14.94 12.91
CA MET A 40 -14.77 15.30 12.41
C MET A 40 -14.05 14.08 11.84
N LEU A 41 -13.14 14.32 10.89
CA LEU A 41 -12.20 13.30 10.45
C LEU A 41 -10.99 13.33 11.36
N VAL A 42 -10.76 12.23 12.08
CA VAL A 42 -9.56 12.03 12.88
C VAL A 42 -8.49 11.42 11.98
N TRP A 43 -7.26 11.93 12.05
CA TRP A 43 -6.17 11.37 11.28
C TRP A 43 -4.86 11.27 12.07
N ARG A 44 -4.00 10.36 11.61
CA ARG A 44 -2.59 10.23 12.00
C ARG A 44 -1.76 9.91 10.78
N LYS A 45 -0.52 10.42 10.71
CA LYS A 45 0.38 10.11 9.60
C LYS A 45 1.85 10.08 10.00
N GLY A 46 2.65 9.53 9.09
CA GLY A 46 4.07 9.28 9.35
C GLY A 46 4.30 8.06 10.23
N LEU A 47 3.31 7.16 10.32
CA LEU A 47 3.42 5.93 11.07
C LEU A 47 4.44 5.00 10.38
N THR A 48 5.36 4.44 11.15
CA THR A 48 6.38 3.52 10.64
C THR A 48 6.45 2.21 11.40
N ASP A 49 5.92 2.15 12.61
CA ASP A 49 5.92 0.91 13.40
C ASP A 49 4.88 -0.08 12.88
N TRP A 50 5.33 -1.29 12.54
CA TRP A 50 4.48 -2.30 11.91
C TRP A 50 3.35 -2.76 12.84
N ASP A 51 3.66 -2.99 14.12
CA ASP A 51 2.69 -3.52 15.06
C ASP A 51 1.62 -2.46 15.37
N GLU A 52 2.02 -1.19 15.54
CA GLU A 52 1.12 -0.04 15.66
C GLU A 52 0.20 0.10 14.44
N ILE A 53 0.76 0.05 13.23
CA ILE A 53 -0.03 0.16 11.98
C ILE A 53 -1.04 -0.99 11.88
N GLU A 54 -0.60 -2.22 12.14
CA GLU A 54 -1.46 -3.41 12.09
C GLU A 54 -2.60 -3.32 13.10
N GLU A 55 -2.32 -2.85 14.32
CA GLU A 55 -3.30 -2.68 15.39
C GLU A 55 -4.33 -1.60 15.05
N ILE A 56 -3.88 -0.39 14.68
CA ILE A 56 -4.78 0.72 14.33
C ILE A 56 -5.73 0.28 13.21
N ILE A 57 -5.23 -0.33 12.13
CA ILE A 57 -6.07 -0.72 10.99
C ILE A 57 -7.12 -1.76 11.38
N LYS A 58 -6.82 -2.66 12.32
CA LYS A 58 -7.80 -3.64 12.83
C LYS A 58 -8.89 -2.97 13.66
N GLU A 59 -8.53 -2.00 14.49
CA GLU A 59 -9.48 -1.24 15.33
C GLU A 59 -10.45 -0.39 14.50
N LEU A 60 -10.11 -0.07 13.25
CA LEU A 60 -11.02 0.62 12.33
C LEU A 60 -12.22 -0.22 11.89
N TYR A 61 -12.37 -1.49 12.27
CA TYR A 61 -13.63 -2.20 12.04
C TYR A 61 -14.66 -1.82 13.13
N PRO A 62 -15.89 -1.37 12.79
CA PRO A 62 -16.52 -1.35 11.46
C PRO A 62 -16.54 0.03 10.77
N ILE A 63 -15.66 0.96 11.14
CA ILE A 63 -15.63 2.38 10.73
C ILE A 63 -15.12 2.57 9.28
N GLU A 64 -15.65 3.55 8.55
CA GLU A 64 -15.07 3.97 7.26
C GLU A 64 -13.70 4.64 7.46
N ALA A 65 -12.73 4.32 6.62
CA ALA A 65 -11.40 4.90 6.71
C ALA A 65 -10.69 5.01 5.36
N ILE A 66 -9.69 5.90 5.31
CA ILE A 66 -8.69 5.92 4.24
C ILE A 66 -7.31 5.63 4.84
N ILE A 67 -6.59 4.68 4.22
CA ILE A 67 -5.22 4.33 4.56
C ILE A 67 -4.33 4.65 3.35
N HIS A 68 -3.21 5.32 3.58
CA HIS A 68 -2.22 5.63 2.56
C HIS A 68 -0.89 5.02 2.94
N PHE A 69 -0.38 4.13 2.09
CA PHE A 69 0.97 3.59 2.23
C PHE A 69 1.90 4.34 1.26
N ARG A 70 2.89 5.04 1.80
CA ARG A 70 3.75 5.94 1.03
C ARG A 70 4.97 5.22 0.47
N TYR A 71 5.21 5.43 -0.81
CA TYR A 71 6.50 5.20 -1.45
C TYR A 71 6.96 6.53 -2.03
N GLY A 72 7.67 7.33 -1.22
CA GLY A 72 8.13 8.64 -1.64
C GLY A 72 9.05 8.58 -2.86
N THR A 73 8.55 9.11 -3.97
CA THR A 73 9.25 9.29 -5.25
C THR A 73 9.70 10.73 -5.47
N SER A 74 9.00 11.68 -4.88
CA SER A 74 9.27 13.11 -4.93
C SER A 74 9.26 13.72 -3.53
N GLY A 75 10.18 14.66 -3.29
CA GLY A 75 10.40 15.29 -1.98
C GLY A 75 11.03 14.35 -0.93
N PRO A 76 11.21 14.84 0.31
CA PRO A 76 11.86 14.09 1.38
C PRO A 76 11.01 12.91 1.87
N ASN A 77 11.67 11.87 2.38
CA ASN A 77 11.02 10.75 3.06
C ASN A 77 10.88 11.03 4.57
N ASN A 78 10.02 11.99 4.90
CA ASN A 78 9.69 12.33 6.28
C ASN A 78 8.18 12.14 6.56
N ALA A 79 7.82 12.23 7.84
CA ALA A 79 6.46 12.03 8.33
C ALA A 79 5.50 13.11 7.81
N GLU A 80 5.98 14.34 7.68
CA GLU A 80 5.20 15.51 7.26
C GLU A 80 4.72 15.38 5.81
N MET A 81 5.49 14.71 4.94
CA MET A 81 5.14 14.44 3.54
C MET A 81 4.29 13.18 3.34
N CYS A 82 3.91 12.49 4.42
CA CYS A 82 2.89 11.45 4.34
C CYS A 82 1.51 12.07 4.12
N HIS A 83 0.63 11.36 3.43
CA HIS A 83 -0.79 11.71 3.41
C HIS A 83 -1.44 11.29 4.73
N PRO A 84 -2.62 11.82 5.10
CA PRO A 84 -3.33 12.93 4.44
C PRO A 84 -2.63 14.29 4.58
N PHE A 85 -3.10 15.24 3.77
CA PHE A 85 -2.92 16.67 4.03
C PHE A 85 -4.28 17.29 4.38
N PRO A 86 -4.44 17.98 5.52
CA PRO A 86 -5.73 18.51 5.93
C PRO A 86 -6.06 19.82 5.20
N ILE A 87 -7.30 19.97 4.73
CA ILE A 87 -7.68 21.13 3.90
C ILE A 87 -8.20 22.25 4.80
N GLY A 88 -7.66 23.45 4.61
CA GLY A 88 -7.97 24.62 5.45
C GLY A 88 -7.28 24.60 6.82
N GLU A 89 -6.38 23.65 7.07
CA GLU A 89 -5.68 23.44 8.33
C GLU A 89 -4.16 23.34 8.14
N GLU A 90 -3.39 23.42 9.22
CA GLU A 90 -1.95 23.25 9.18
C GLU A 90 -1.54 21.79 8.92
N ASN A 91 -0.41 21.61 8.22
CA ASN A 91 0.17 20.28 8.01
C ASN A 91 0.81 19.72 9.30
N ARG A 92 0.08 18.86 10.01
CA ARG A 92 0.50 18.25 11.30
C ARG A 92 0.66 16.72 11.17
N LEU A 93 1.14 16.07 12.24
CA LEU A 93 1.23 14.58 12.37
C LEU A 93 0.08 13.94 13.17
N SER A 94 -0.63 14.75 13.97
CA SER A 94 -1.87 14.56 14.75
C SER A 94 -2.99 15.55 14.44
N GLY A 95 -4.25 15.14 14.24
CA GLY A 95 -5.34 16.12 14.32
C GLY A 95 -6.70 15.67 13.80
N GLU A 96 -7.57 16.66 13.75
CA GLU A 96 -8.94 16.58 13.27
C GLU A 96 -9.15 17.61 12.15
N SER A 97 -9.97 17.28 11.15
CA SER A 97 -10.37 18.23 10.12
C SER A 97 -11.72 17.81 9.52
N LYS A 98 -12.42 18.74 8.87
CA LYS A 98 -13.61 18.40 8.08
C LYS A 98 -13.24 17.73 6.75
N GLN A 99 -12.02 17.94 6.25
CA GLN A 99 -11.62 17.54 4.90
C GLN A 99 -10.14 17.15 4.81
N LEU A 100 -9.85 16.01 4.18
CA LEU A 100 -8.49 15.46 4.05
C LEU A 100 -8.18 15.06 2.62
N PHE A 101 -7.02 15.49 2.12
CA PHE A 101 -6.56 15.22 0.76
C PHE A 101 -5.52 14.09 0.70
N TYR A 102 -5.74 13.19 -0.26
CA TYR A 102 -4.89 12.05 -0.57
C TYR A 102 -4.50 12.05 -2.05
N HIS A 103 -3.26 11.64 -2.33
CA HIS A 103 -2.76 11.53 -3.70
C HIS A 103 -1.92 10.25 -3.89
N ASN A 104 -2.04 9.68 -5.07
CA ASN A 104 -1.14 8.65 -5.57
C ASN A 104 -0.79 8.93 -7.02
N GLY A 105 0.49 9.19 -7.27
CA GLY A 105 1.02 9.48 -8.58
C GLY A 105 2.18 10.45 -8.47
N GLU A 106 2.38 11.24 -9.51
CA GLU A 106 3.37 12.30 -9.57
C GLU A 106 2.79 13.45 -10.38
N LEU A 107 2.65 14.62 -9.74
CA LEU A 107 2.09 15.83 -10.32
C LEU A 107 3.22 16.67 -10.91
N LYS A 108 3.59 16.39 -12.15
CA LYS A 108 4.76 17.01 -12.82
C LYS A 108 4.78 18.54 -12.80
N SER A 109 3.62 19.19 -12.89
CA SER A 109 3.53 20.66 -12.84
C SER A 109 3.79 21.26 -11.45
N PHE A 110 3.86 20.41 -10.43
CA PHE A 110 4.16 20.75 -9.05
C PHE A 110 5.45 20.06 -8.59
N GLU A 111 6.27 19.57 -9.53
CA GLU A 111 7.54 18.94 -9.20
C GLU A 111 8.42 19.94 -8.42
N PRO A 112 8.87 19.56 -7.21
CA PRO A 112 9.68 20.44 -6.39
C PRO A 112 11.07 20.65 -7.00
N GLU A 113 11.67 21.81 -6.72
CA GLU A 113 13.10 22.03 -6.99
C GLU A 113 13.98 21.03 -6.21
N ASN A 114 15.20 20.82 -6.69
CA ASN A 114 16.18 19.97 -6.02
C ASN A 114 16.40 20.40 -4.56
N ASN A 115 16.38 19.42 -3.64
CA ASN A 115 16.50 19.62 -2.19
C ASN A 115 15.36 20.42 -1.53
N SER A 116 14.23 20.61 -2.22
CA SER A 116 13.02 21.14 -1.60
C SER A 116 12.62 20.28 -0.38
N PRO A 117 12.15 20.90 0.72
CA PRO A 117 11.59 20.17 1.86
C PRO A 117 10.19 19.62 1.57
N TYR A 118 9.64 19.85 0.38
CA TYR A 118 8.26 19.55 0.02
C TYR A 118 8.17 18.54 -1.12
N SER A 119 7.15 17.67 -1.09
CA SER A 119 6.76 16.84 -2.23
C SER A 119 5.85 17.61 -3.19
N ASP A 120 5.74 17.10 -4.41
CA ASP A 120 4.78 17.56 -5.41
C ASP A 120 3.34 17.61 -4.88
N ALA A 121 2.91 16.56 -4.19
CA ALA A 121 1.59 16.49 -3.59
C ALA A 121 1.38 17.53 -2.48
N TYR A 122 2.44 17.87 -1.72
CA TYR A 122 2.37 18.94 -0.72
C TYR A 122 2.22 20.32 -1.38
N ILE A 123 3.00 20.59 -2.43
CA ILE A 123 2.92 21.86 -3.17
C ILE A 123 1.53 22.00 -3.80
N PHE A 124 1.03 20.95 -4.44
CA PHE A 124 -0.32 20.94 -4.99
C PHE A 124 -1.40 21.15 -3.92
N TRP A 125 -1.27 20.50 -2.76
CA TRP A 125 -2.18 20.71 -1.64
C TRP A 125 -2.18 22.18 -1.18
N LYS A 126 -0.98 22.72 -0.96
CA LYS A 126 -0.79 24.07 -0.44
C LYS A 126 -1.28 25.14 -1.41
N ASP A 127 -0.90 25.04 -2.68
CA ASP A 127 -1.07 26.10 -3.66
C ASP A 127 -2.37 25.98 -4.47
N VAL A 128 -3.02 24.80 -4.46
CA VAL A 128 -4.28 24.57 -5.18
C VAL A 128 -5.38 24.11 -4.24
N ILE A 129 -5.21 22.98 -3.55
CA ILE A 129 -6.30 22.35 -2.79
C ILE A 129 -6.80 23.24 -1.62
N ASN A 130 -5.92 23.98 -0.96
CA ASN A 130 -6.30 24.92 0.10
C ASN A 130 -7.00 26.20 -0.41
N HIS A 131 -7.14 26.38 -1.72
CA HIS A 131 -7.66 27.60 -2.34
C HIS A 131 -8.90 27.37 -3.22
N ILE A 132 -9.52 26.20 -3.10
CA ILE A 132 -10.68 25.78 -3.89
C ILE A 132 -11.84 25.38 -2.97
N ASP A 133 -13.06 25.51 -3.47
CA ASP A 133 -14.23 24.95 -2.81
C ASP A 133 -14.37 23.45 -3.12
N ILE A 134 -14.85 22.69 -2.14
CA ILE A 134 -15.18 21.26 -2.23
C ILE A 134 -16.71 21.11 -2.09
N PRO A 135 -17.40 20.29 -2.92
CA PRO A 135 -16.89 19.21 -3.79
C PRO A 135 -16.09 19.69 -5.00
N LEU A 136 -15.15 18.85 -5.42
CA LEU A 136 -14.16 19.16 -6.45
C LEU A 136 -14.79 19.69 -7.75
N THR A 137 -14.31 20.84 -8.23
CA THR A 137 -14.71 21.36 -9.54
C THR A 137 -14.12 20.52 -10.68
N LYS A 138 -14.73 20.59 -11.87
CA LYS A 138 -14.19 19.94 -13.09
C LYS A 138 -12.77 20.37 -13.42
N GLU A 139 -12.33 21.54 -12.96
CA GLU A 139 -10.98 22.05 -13.21
C GLU A 139 -9.89 21.27 -12.49
N ILE A 140 -10.20 20.58 -11.39
CA ILE A 140 -9.22 19.79 -10.66
C ILE A 140 -9.03 18.44 -11.32
N VAL A 141 -10.12 17.88 -11.86
CA VAL A 141 -10.12 16.59 -12.57
C VAL A 141 -9.11 16.58 -13.73
N LYS A 142 -8.88 17.72 -14.38
CA LYS A 142 -7.93 17.82 -15.52
C LYS A 142 -6.49 17.42 -15.15
N TRP A 143 -6.07 17.61 -13.90
CA TRP A 143 -4.74 17.24 -13.42
C TRP A 143 -4.56 15.72 -13.24
N PHE A 144 -5.66 14.96 -13.35
CA PHE A 144 -5.74 13.53 -13.12
C PHE A 144 -6.19 12.74 -14.38
N ASP A 145 -6.29 13.42 -15.52
CA ASP A 145 -6.70 12.83 -16.81
C ASP A 145 -5.56 12.10 -17.55
N ASP A 146 -4.47 11.78 -16.84
CA ASP A 146 -3.32 11.06 -17.38
C ASP A 146 -3.40 9.54 -17.18
N GLY A 147 -4.46 9.07 -16.51
CA GLY A 147 -4.66 7.67 -16.14
C GLY A 147 -3.68 7.16 -15.07
N ILE A 148 -2.76 7.99 -14.57
CA ILE A 148 -1.70 7.64 -13.63
C ILE A 148 -1.99 8.23 -12.25
N ASN A 149 -2.36 9.51 -12.18
CA ASN A 149 -2.65 10.22 -10.96
C ASN A 149 -4.03 9.85 -10.42
N LYS A 150 -4.11 9.56 -9.12
CA LYS A 150 -5.33 9.26 -8.37
C LYS A 150 -5.40 10.18 -7.16
N MET A 151 -6.60 10.62 -6.81
CA MET A 151 -6.85 11.41 -5.62
C MET A 151 -8.09 10.88 -4.89
N ALA A 152 -8.06 11.02 -3.56
CA ALA A 152 -9.26 10.95 -2.74
C ALA A 152 -9.35 12.19 -1.84
N ILE A 153 -10.56 12.69 -1.65
CA ILE A 153 -10.90 13.65 -0.59
C ILE A 153 -11.86 12.96 0.36
N HIS A 154 -11.43 12.83 1.61
CA HIS A 154 -12.29 12.39 2.70
C HIS A 154 -12.96 13.63 3.27
N THR A 155 -14.29 13.62 3.38
CA THR A 155 -15.09 14.67 4.02
C THR A 155 -15.99 14.03 5.08
N THR A 156 -16.58 14.82 5.97
CA THR A 156 -17.60 14.31 6.91
C THR A 156 -18.86 13.79 6.23
N GLU A 157 -19.09 14.14 4.95
CA GLU A 157 -20.19 13.66 4.13
C GLU A 157 -19.84 12.37 3.35
N GLY A 158 -18.58 11.92 3.41
CA GLY A 158 -18.07 10.74 2.72
C GLY A 158 -16.85 11.01 1.85
N ILE A 159 -16.53 10.06 0.98
CA ILE A 159 -15.29 10.06 0.21
C ILE A 159 -15.55 10.34 -1.28
N GLN A 160 -14.85 11.33 -1.83
CA GLN A 160 -14.82 11.65 -3.25
C GLN A 160 -13.50 11.19 -3.86
N THR A 161 -13.53 10.59 -5.05
CA THR A 161 -12.32 10.11 -5.74
C THR A 161 -12.20 10.67 -7.15
N VAL A 162 -10.97 10.89 -7.60
CA VAL A 162 -10.63 11.23 -8.98
C VAL A 162 -9.56 10.26 -9.48
N GLY A 163 -9.70 9.83 -10.74
CA GLY A 163 -8.91 8.75 -11.33
C GLY A 163 -9.52 7.37 -11.06
N GLU A 164 -9.00 6.35 -11.74
CA GLU A 164 -9.49 4.98 -11.64
C GLU A 164 -9.01 4.30 -10.34
N TYR A 165 -9.94 3.65 -9.63
CA TYR A 165 -9.69 2.80 -8.46
C TYR A 165 -10.14 1.37 -8.75
N TYR A 166 -9.48 0.40 -8.14
CA TYR A 166 -9.74 -1.02 -8.31
C TYR A 166 -10.44 -1.59 -7.08
N ASP A 167 -11.41 -2.48 -7.27
CA ASP A 167 -11.99 -3.25 -6.17
C ASP A 167 -11.05 -4.41 -5.77
N TRP A 168 -10.78 -4.55 -4.47
CA TRP A 168 -9.92 -5.58 -3.91
C TRP A 168 -10.44 -6.03 -2.54
N ASN A 169 -10.95 -7.26 -2.43
CA ASN A 169 -11.46 -7.82 -1.16
C ASN A 169 -12.47 -6.92 -0.42
N GLY A 170 -13.33 -6.21 -1.17
CA GLY A 170 -14.31 -5.26 -0.60
C GLY A 170 -13.75 -3.85 -0.33
N LEU A 171 -12.45 -3.62 -0.58
CA LEU A 171 -11.79 -2.32 -0.53
C LEU A 171 -11.76 -1.67 -1.91
N LYS A 172 -11.56 -0.35 -1.96
CA LYS A 172 -11.11 0.33 -3.19
C LYS A 172 -9.66 0.75 -3.05
N VAL A 173 -8.82 0.39 -4.03
CA VAL A 173 -7.37 0.66 -4.00
C VAL A 173 -6.93 1.43 -5.24
N SER A 174 -6.02 2.39 -5.08
CA SER A 174 -5.57 3.23 -6.21
C SER A 174 -4.65 2.54 -7.21
N ASN A 175 -4.14 1.35 -6.88
CA ASN A 175 -3.46 0.43 -7.80
C ASN A 175 -3.31 -0.96 -7.18
N LEU A 176 -3.01 -1.96 -8.01
CA LEU A 176 -2.83 -3.37 -7.62
C LEU A 176 -1.35 -3.80 -7.57
N LYS A 177 -0.38 -2.87 -7.57
CA LYS A 177 1.05 -3.24 -7.62
C LYS A 177 1.43 -4.08 -6.40
N PHE A 178 0.77 -3.87 -5.27
CA PHE A 178 1.06 -4.60 -4.05
C PHE A 178 0.77 -6.11 -4.15
N THR A 179 -0.12 -6.52 -5.06
CA THR A 179 -0.51 -7.93 -5.24
C THR A 179 0.67 -8.82 -5.65
N ARG A 180 1.69 -8.25 -6.28
CA ARG A 180 2.92 -8.98 -6.66
C ARG A 180 3.56 -9.66 -5.45
N PHE A 181 3.63 -8.97 -4.32
CA PHE A 181 4.17 -9.53 -3.07
C PHE A 181 3.34 -10.72 -2.59
N LEU A 182 2.01 -10.64 -2.68
CA LEU A 182 1.10 -11.74 -2.31
C LEU A 182 1.33 -12.95 -3.21
N PHE A 183 1.44 -12.74 -4.53
CA PHE A 183 1.77 -13.80 -5.49
C PHE A 183 3.15 -14.42 -5.25
N GLU A 184 4.15 -13.64 -4.88
CA GLU A 184 5.50 -14.15 -4.58
C GLU A 184 5.52 -14.95 -3.27
N LYS A 185 4.77 -14.50 -2.25
CA LYS A 185 4.63 -15.19 -0.96
C LYS A 185 3.83 -16.50 -1.07
N SER A 186 2.86 -16.57 -1.98
CA SER A 186 2.04 -17.77 -2.21
C SER A 186 2.76 -18.87 -3.00
N LYS A 187 3.86 -18.55 -3.70
CA LYS A 187 4.64 -19.57 -4.40
C LYS A 187 5.16 -20.60 -3.38
N PRO A 188 5.00 -21.90 -3.65
CA PRO A 188 5.60 -22.92 -2.80
C PRO A 188 7.10 -22.65 -2.76
N ARG A 189 7.65 -22.40 -1.56
CA ARG A 189 9.11 -22.38 -1.37
C ARG A 189 9.60 -23.71 -1.92
N LYS A 190 10.41 -23.69 -2.98
CA LYS A 190 11.08 -24.92 -3.45
C LYS A 190 11.70 -25.53 -2.21
N VAL A 191 11.17 -26.68 -1.79
CA VAL A 191 11.72 -27.46 -0.69
C VAL A 191 13.07 -27.94 -1.21
N LEU A 192 14.11 -27.12 -1.04
CA LEU A 192 15.49 -27.55 -1.01
C LEU A 192 15.67 -28.31 0.31
N SER A 193 15.01 -29.46 0.42
CA SER A 193 15.25 -30.44 1.46
C SER A 193 15.44 -31.80 0.78
N PHE A 194 16.72 -32.19 0.72
CA PHE A 194 17.17 -33.40 1.38
C PHE A 194 16.43 -34.72 1.05
N ILE A 195 16.15 -35.00 -0.22
CA ILE A 195 16.34 -36.37 -0.72
C ILE A 195 17.77 -36.40 -1.26
N LYS A 196 18.79 -36.58 -0.41
CA LYS A 196 19.33 -37.92 -0.10
C LYS A 196 19.22 -38.90 -1.29
N TRP A 197 19.60 -38.46 -2.49
CA TRP A 197 20.19 -39.27 -3.55
C TRP A 197 21.56 -39.87 -3.14
N LYS A 198 21.69 -40.24 -1.86
CA LYS A 198 22.80 -41.00 -1.27
C LYS A 198 22.32 -42.33 -0.66
N ILE A 199 21.02 -42.64 -0.71
CA ILE A 199 20.48 -43.92 -0.20
C ILE A 199 20.08 -44.90 -1.31
N VAL A 200 19.83 -44.45 -2.55
CA VAL A 200 19.53 -45.40 -3.67
C VAL A 200 20.79 -45.88 -4.40
N LEU A 201 21.91 -45.14 -4.37
CA LEU A 201 23.15 -45.61 -5.02
C LEU A 201 23.88 -46.72 -4.23
N ARG A 202 23.59 -46.90 -2.93
CA ARG A 202 24.16 -48.02 -2.14
C ARG A 202 23.49 -49.37 -2.37
N SER A 203 22.39 -49.45 -3.12
CA SER A 203 21.77 -50.73 -3.48
C SER A 203 21.98 -51.12 -4.95
N ILE A 204 22.63 -50.28 -5.75
CA ILE A 204 22.93 -50.58 -7.16
C ILE A 204 24.28 -51.31 -7.28
N ASP A 205 25.27 -50.99 -6.44
CA ASP A 205 26.57 -51.69 -6.44
C ASP A 205 26.48 -53.16 -6.00
N GLY A 206 25.47 -53.51 -5.20
CA GLY A 206 25.19 -54.90 -4.78
C GLY A 206 24.46 -55.74 -5.83
N ILE A 207 23.73 -55.11 -6.75
CA ILE A 207 22.97 -55.79 -7.81
C ILE A 207 23.86 -55.99 -9.05
N ILE A 208 24.76 -55.03 -9.34
CA ILE A 208 25.70 -55.14 -10.47
C ILE A 208 26.75 -56.26 -10.23
N ASN A 209 27.17 -56.49 -8.99
CA ASN A 209 28.09 -57.59 -8.64
C ASN A 209 27.45 -58.99 -8.56
N GLY A 210 26.11 -59.07 -8.53
CA GLY A 210 25.37 -60.34 -8.62
C GLY A 210 25.18 -60.82 -10.07
N PHE A 211 25.14 -59.90 -11.03
CA PHE A 211 24.95 -60.22 -12.46
C PHE A 211 26.26 -60.60 -13.18
N THR A 212 27.43 -60.20 -12.68
CA THR A 212 28.73 -60.64 -13.22
C THR A 212 29.11 -62.07 -12.82
N LYS A 213 28.56 -62.63 -11.73
CA LYS A 213 28.80 -64.03 -11.33
C LYS A 213 27.89 -65.07 -11.99
N LEU A 214 26.90 -64.65 -12.78
CA LEU A 214 26.03 -65.56 -13.55
C LEU A 214 26.45 -65.70 -15.02
N LYS A 215 27.39 -64.87 -15.49
CA LYS A 215 27.91 -64.91 -16.88
C LYS A 215 29.09 -65.87 -17.08
N ASP A 216 29.83 -66.20 -16.01
CA ASP A 216 30.97 -67.14 -16.06
C ASP A 216 30.56 -68.62 -15.80
N LYS A 217 29.31 -68.98 -16.09
CA LYS A 217 28.79 -70.35 -15.89
C LYS A 217 27.93 -70.90 -17.03
N ILE A 218 27.89 -70.22 -18.17
CA ILE A 218 27.13 -70.66 -19.37
C ILE A 218 27.98 -70.66 -20.66
N GLU A 219 29.25 -70.25 -20.64
CA GLU A 219 30.23 -70.52 -21.72
C GLU A 219 31.60 -70.81 -21.08
#